data_AF-A0AAW3MUZ5-F1
#
_entry.id   AF-A0AAW3MUZ5-F1
#
_cell.length_a   1.000
_cell.length_b   1.000
_cell.length_c   1.000
_cell.angle_alpha   90.00
_cell.angle_beta   90.00
_cell.angle_gamma   90.00
#
_symmetry.space_group_name_H-M   'P 1'
#
loop_
_entity.id
_entity.type
_entity.pdbx_description
1 polymer ?
#
loop_
_entity_poly.entity_id
_entity_poly.type
_entity_poly.pdbx_seq_one_letter_code
_entity_poly.pdbx_strand_id
1 'polypeptide(L)'
;MWGAGSKVVDEEGHLLPVFRGQHGAHEHWSETRLGSLSFGSAEAASLYAMEPNDRRMDVMAPKVFPVFLDIRNPFIASADDPFMDLSRYAEVFGIEETRRIALKFKDYVEHTNAWEELQPEHGSVEALAERRPELLLELYFEVYALLDDADEVARLRAAGFDGAIHGGSGANAMEAEYRVFSPDQVRSVWDLDLIG
;
A
#
# COMPACT_ATOMS: atom_id res chain seq x y z
N MET A 1 2.05 14.08 20.65
CA MET A 1 3.48 13.83 20.38
C MET A 1 3.56 13.12 19.05
N TRP A 2 4.39 13.60 18.11
CA TRP A 2 4.53 12.98 16.79
C TRP A 2 5.20 11.60 16.93
N GLY A 3 4.76 10.60 16.17
CA GLY A 3 5.23 9.21 16.25
C GLY A 3 4.67 8.40 17.43
N ALA A 4 4.03 9.04 18.41
CA ALA A 4 3.42 8.33 19.53
C ALA A 4 2.23 7.48 19.06
N GLY A 5 2.33 6.17 19.26
CA GLY A 5 1.31 5.21 18.80
C GLY A 5 1.45 4.79 17.34
N SER A 6 2.53 5.21 16.66
CA SER A 6 2.85 4.68 15.33
C SER A 6 3.02 3.16 15.40
N LYS A 7 2.62 2.50 14.31
CA LYS A 7 2.79 1.06 14.09
C LYS A 7 4.07 0.73 13.32
N VAL A 8 4.81 1.75 12.87
CA VAL A 8 6.10 1.61 12.20
C VAL A 8 7.21 1.75 13.24
N VAL A 9 7.47 0.65 13.95
CA VAL A 9 8.42 0.59 15.06
C VAL A 9 9.26 -0.68 15.00
N ASP A 10 10.43 -0.67 15.64
CA ASP A 10 11.27 -1.84 15.85
C ASP A 10 10.71 -2.78 16.95
N GLU A 11 11.42 -3.87 17.25
CA GLU A 11 11.02 -4.85 18.27
C GLU A 11 10.98 -4.24 19.67
N GLU A 12 11.77 -3.20 19.92
CA GLU A 12 11.81 -2.44 21.17
C GLU A 12 10.75 -1.33 21.25
N GLY A 13 10.01 -1.06 20.16
CA GLY A 13 8.96 -0.05 20.08
C GLY A 13 9.46 1.35 19.75
N HIS A 14 10.72 1.53 19.35
CA HIS A 14 11.22 2.80 18.81
C HIS A 14 10.80 2.95 17.35
N LEU A 15 10.69 4.19 16.87
CA LEU A 15 10.38 4.44 15.46
C LEU A 15 11.43 3.79 14.56
N LEU A 16 10.95 2.99 13.59
CA LEU A 16 11.81 2.29 12.65
C LEU A 16 12.15 3.24 11.48
N PRO A 17 13.45 3.47 11.18
CA PRO A 17 13.83 4.13 9.94
C PRO A 17 13.42 3.29 8.73
N VAL A 18 12.72 3.92 7.79
CA VAL A 18 12.37 3.34 6.48
C VAL A 18 12.78 4.29 5.37
N PHE A 19 12.75 3.82 4.13
CA PHE A 19 13.42 4.49 3.02
C PHE A 19 12.48 4.71 1.84
N ARG A 20 12.62 5.87 1.19
CA ARG A 20 11.97 6.16 -0.08
C ARG A 20 13.00 6.39 -1.17
N GLY A 21 12.87 5.62 -2.24
CA GLY A 21 13.59 5.84 -3.48
C GLY A 21 12.91 6.91 -4.33
N GLN A 22 13.69 7.79 -4.95
CA GLN A 22 13.22 8.70 -5.99
C GLN A 22 14.23 8.79 -7.13
N HIS A 23 13.71 9.03 -8.32
CA HIS A 23 14.48 9.23 -9.54
C HIS A 23 13.87 10.43 -10.28
N GLY A 24 14.48 11.59 -10.06
CA GLY A 24 14.07 12.87 -10.63
C GLY A 24 14.97 13.99 -10.12
N ALA A 25 15.02 15.11 -10.82
CA ALA A 25 15.80 16.29 -10.41
C ALA A 25 15.26 16.98 -9.14
N HIS A 26 14.15 16.50 -8.59
CA HIS A 26 13.47 17.04 -7.43
C HIS A 26 14.24 16.74 -6.13
N GLU A 27 14.12 17.63 -5.15
CA GLU A 27 14.82 17.56 -3.87
C GLU A 27 13.90 17.18 -2.69
N HIS A 28 12.63 16.87 -2.96
CA HIS A 28 11.63 16.60 -1.92
C HIS A 28 11.08 15.17 -2.01
N TRP A 29 11.07 14.46 -0.88
CA TRP A 29 10.61 13.07 -0.77
C TRP A 29 9.10 12.89 -1.02
N SER A 30 8.29 13.96 -0.95
CA SER A 30 6.82 13.89 -0.95
C SER A 30 6.19 13.82 -2.34
N GLU A 31 6.96 13.78 -3.41
CA GLU A 31 6.42 13.75 -4.77
C GLU A 31 5.90 12.35 -5.12
N THR A 32 4.64 12.29 -5.56
CA THR A 32 3.98 11.09 -6.10
C THR A 32 2.87 11.49 -7.06
N ARG A 33 2.57 10.64 -8.04
CA ARG A 33 1.37 10.73 -8.89
C ARG A 33 0.28 9.73 -8.46
N LEU A 34 0.57 8.90 -7.47
CA LEU A 34 -0.27 7.82 -6.99
C LEU A 34 -1.04 8.25 -5.73
N GLY A 35 -2.01 7.45 -5.32
CA GLY A 35 -2.86 7.72 -4.16
C GLY A 35 -2.12 7.80 -2.82
N SER A 36 -0.97 7.15 -2.70
CA SER A 36 -0.17 7.11 -1.47
C SER A 36 1.33 7.28 -1.74
N LEU A 37 2.09 7.50 -0.66
CA LEU A 37 3.56 7.51 -0.67
C LEU A 37 4.07 6.18 -0.12
N SER A 38 4.94 5.52 -0.91
CA SER A 38 5.55 4.23 -0.57
C SER A 38 6.96 4.37 0.02
N PHE A 39 7.22 3.54 1.02
CA PHE A 39 8.48 3.41 1.73
C PHE A 39 8.75 1.91 1.98
N GLY A 40 10.02 1.53 2.08
CA GLY A 40 10.44 0.16 2.34
C GLY A 40 11.84 0.10 2.93
N SER A 41 12.53 -1.00 2.68
CA SER A 41 13.95 -1.15 3.03
C SER A 41 14.84 -0.20 2.24
N ALA A 42 16.11 -0.07 2.67
CA ALA A 42 17.10 0.71 1.94
C ALA A 42 17.40 0.08 0.57
N GLU A 43 17.38 -1.25 0.50
CA GLU A 43 17.60 -2.06 -0.69
C GLU A 43 16.49 -1.83 -1.72
N ALA A 44 15.22 -1.98 -1.33
CA ALA A 44 14.06 -1.72 -2.18
C ALA A 44 14.01 -0.26 -2.64
N ALA A 45 14.25 0.69 -1.73
CA ALA A 45 14.32 2.11 -2.08
C ALA A 45 15.43 2.41 -3.10
N SER A 46 16.60 1.80 -2.94
CA SER A 46 17.71 1.95 -3.89
C SER A 46 17.36 1.37 -5.26
N LEU A 47 16.73 0.18 -5.28
CA LEU A 47 16.27 -0.45 -6.51
C LEU A 47 15.29 0.45 -7.26
N TYR A 48 14.25 0.95 -6.60
CA TYR A 48 13.25 1.83 -7.25
C TYR A 48 13.81 3.19 -7.67
N ALA A 49 14.85 3.71 -7.00
CA ALA A 49 15.55 4.90 -7.43
C ALA A 49 16.40 4.66 -8.70
N MET A 50 16.92 3.46 -8.90
CA MET A 50 17.78 3.12 -10.03
C MET A 50 17.02 2.51 -11.21
N GLU A 51 15.91 1.84 -10.94
CA GLU A 51 15.15 1.02 -11.89
C GLU A 51 13.64 1.23 -11.66
N PRO A 52 13.07 2.35 -12.12
CA PRO A 52 11.65 2.62 -11.92
C PRO A 52 10.75 1.64 -12.64
N ASN A 53 9.62 1.31 -11.99
CA ASN A 53 8.60 0.42 -12.55
C ASN A 53 8.05 0.91 -13.91
N ASP A 54 7.95 2.23 -14.11
CA ASP A 54 7.68 2.80 -15.42
C ASP A 54 8.96 2.92 -16.23
N ARG A 55 9.22 1.93 -17.10
CA ARG A 55 10.37 1.87 -18.00
C ARG A 55 10.47 3.03 -19.00
N ARG A 56 9.45 3.89 -19.10
CA ARG A 56 9.48 5.11 -19.91
C ARG A 56 10.13 6.29 -19.18
N MET A 57 10.40 6.17 -17.88
CA MET A 57 11.00 7.23 -17.08
C MET A 57 12.53 7.19 -17.19
N ASP A 58 13.12 8.34 -17.49
CA ASP A 58 14.57 8.51 -17.42
C ASP A 58 15.00 8.61 -15.95
N VAL A 59 16.00 7.81 -15.57
CA VAL A 59 16.61 7.87 -14.25
C VAL A 59 17.49 9.11 -14.17
N MET A 60 17.10 10.07 -13.34
CA MET A 60 17.84 11.30 -13.10
C MET A 60 18.09 11.47 -11.60
N ALA A 61 19.33 11.72 -11.20
CA ALA A 61 19.70 11.98 -9.80
C ALA A 61 19.02 11.02 -8.79
N PRO A 62 19.28 9.70 -8.87
CA PRO A 62 18.68 8.71 -7.97
C PRO A 62 19.05 9.03 -6.52
N LYS A 63 18.04 9.05 -5.65
CA LYS A 63 18.18 9.40 -4.23
C LYS A 63 17.40 8.44 -3.36
N VAL A 64 17.92 8.23 -2.16
CA VAL A 64 17.27 7.45 -1.11
C VAL A 64 17.13 8.35 0.12
N PHE A 65 15.91 8.49 0.60
CA PHE A 65 15.59 9.33 1.75
C PHE A 65 15.27 8.44 2.96
N PRO A 66 16.11 8.43 4.01
CA PRO A 66 15.75 7.83 5.29
C PRO A 66 14.74 8.70 6.04
N VAL A 67 13.64 8.11 6.48
CA VAL A 67 12.54 8.78 7.17
C VAL A 67 12.01 7.94 8.33
N PHE A 68 11.33 8.59 9.26
CA PHE A 68 10.41 7.98 10.20
C PHE A 68 8.96 8.19 9.73
N LEU A 69 8.09 7.23 10.04
CA LEU A 69 6.67 7.29 9.71
C LEU A 69 5.77 7.31 10.97
N ASP A 70 4.68 8.06 10.89
CA ASP A 70 3.62 8.13 11.89
C ASP A 70 2.32 7.55 11.32
N ILE A 71 2.23 6.22 11.26
CA ILE A 71 1.03 5.47 10.85
C ILE A 71 0.39 4.90 12.12
N ARG A 72 -0.75 5.42 12.54
CA ARG A 72 -1.39 5.04 13.82
C ARG A 72 -2.57 4.12 13.63
N ASN A 73 -3.30 4.28 12.53
CA ASN A 73 -4.48 3.50 12.18
C ASN A 73 -4.36 2.96 10.75
N PRO A 74 -3.49 1.96 10.52
CA PRO A 74 -3.33 1.37 9.21
C PRO A 74 -4.57 0.58 8.80
N PHE A 75 -4.92 0.63 7.51
CA PHE A 75 -6.00 -0.18 6.94
C PHE A 75 -5.65 -1.68 6.96
N ILE A 76 -4.41 -2.00 6.61
CA ILE A 76 -3.78 -3.34 6.68
C ILE A 76 -2.51 -3.22 7.53
N ALA A 77 -2.26 -4.20 8.39
CA ALA A 77 -1.10 -4.25 9.27
C ALA A 77 -0.41 -5.63 9.26
N SER A 78 -0.15 -6.17 8.07
CA SER A 78 0.48 -7.49 7.87
C SER A 78 1.70 -7.36 6.97
N ALA A 79 2.87 -7.11 7.55
CA ALA A 79 4.10 -6.79 6.83
C ALA A 79 4.64 -7.93 5.92
N ASP A 80 4.05 -9.12 6.00
CA ASP A 80 4.42 -10.35 5.29
C ASP A 80 3.43 -10.74 4.19
N ASP A 81 2.26 -10.10 4.11
CA ASP A 81 1.21 -10.43 3.14
C ASP A 81 1.00 -9.28 2.15
N PRO A 82 1.28 -9.47 0.84
CA PRO A 82 1.06 -8.45 -0.17
C PRO A 82 -0.41 -8.34 -0.61
N PHE A 83 -1.29 -9.20 -0.12
CA PHE A 83 -2.67 -9.25 -0.56
C PHE A 83 -3.61 -8.50 0.40
N MET A 84 -4.73 -8.06 -0.15
CA MET A 84 -5.89 -7.62 0.61
C MET A 84 -7.06 -8.56 0.34
N ASP A 85 -7.54 -9.21 1.39
CA ASP A 85 -8.81 -9.94 1.34
C ASP A 85 -9.98 -8.97 1.15
N LEU A 86 -10.90 -9.30 0.24
CA LEU A 86 -12.12 -8.52 0.05
C LEU A 86 -13.04 -8.55 1.28
N SER A 87 -12.92 -9.58 2.11
CA SER A 87 -13.58 -9.65 3.43
C SER A 87 -13.18 -8.47 4.33
N ARG A 88 -11.90 -8.11 4.35
CA ARG A 88 -11.39 -6.95 5.11
C ARG A 88 -12.02 -5.65 4.64
N TYR A 89 -12.18 -5.46 3.33
CA TYR A 89 -12.86 -4.28 2.80
C TYR A 89 -14.35 -4.27 3.18
N ALA A 90 -15.00 -5.44 3.19
CA ALA A 90 -16.40 -5.58 3.57
C ALA A 90 -16.66 -5.26 5.05
N GLU A 91 -15.73 -5.57 5.95
CA GLU A 91 -15.83 -5.19 7.37
C GLU A 91 -15.95 -3.68 7.57
N VAL A 92 -15.31 -2.90 6.71
CA VAL A 92 -15.25 -1.44 6.82
C VAL A 92 -16.37 -0.77 6.04
N PHE A 93 -16.60 -1.19 4.79
CA PHE A 93 -17.48 -0.49 3.85
C PHE A 93 -18.74 -1.27 3.48
N GLY A 94 -18.86 -2.51 3.91
CA GLY A 94 -19.99 -3.38 3.59
C GLY A 94 -19.91 -4.02 2.20
N ILE A 95 -20.75 -5.03 1.99
CA ILE A 95 -20.71 -5.91 0.81
C ILE A 95 -20.95 -5.18 -0.52
N GLU A 96 -21.78 -4.14 -0.54
CA GLU A 96 -22.07 -3.38 -1.77
C GLU A 96 -20.85 -2.61 -2.28
N GLU A 97 -20.09 -2.00 -1.37
CA GLU A 97 -18.83 -1.34 -1.74
C GLU A 97 -17.74 -2.36 -2.06
N THR A 98 -17.71 -3.51 -1.37
CA THR A 98 -16.81 -4.61 -1.74
C THR A 98 -17.07 -5.12 -3.15
N ARG A 99 -18.33 -5.23 -3.56
CA ARG A 99 -18.69 -5.53 -4.95
C ARG A 99 -18.13 -4.49 -5.91
N ARG A 100 -18.31 -3.19 -5.62
CA ARG A 100 -17.74 -2.11 -6.45
C ARG A 100 -16.22 -2.24 -6.58
N ILE A 101 -15.51 -2.53 -5.48
CA ILE A 101 -14.06 -2.71 -5.46
C ILE A 101 -13.62 -3.93 -6.26
N ALA A 102 -14.29 -5.08 -6.07
CA ALA A 102 -13.99 -6.29 -6.82
C ALA A 102 -14.11 -6.06 -8.34
N LEU A 103 -15.12 -5.28 -8.76
CA LEU A 103 -15.31 -4.94 -10.17
C LEU A 103 -14.30 -3.90 -10.68
N LYS A 104 -13.94 -2.92 -9.84
CA LYS A 104 -12.94 -1.89 -10.18
C LYS A 104 -11.54 -2.49 -10.39
N PHE A 105 -11.15 -3.45 -9.55
CA PHE A 105 -9.86 -4.12 -9.59
C PHE A 105 -9.96 -5.56 -10.12
N LYS A 106 -10.97 -5.84 -10.95
CA LYS A 106 -11.25 -7.21 -11.42
C LYS A 106 -10.05 -7.86 -12.07
N ASP A 107 -9.26 -7.13 -12.85
CA ASP A 107 -8.09 -7.70 -13.53
C ASP A 107 -7.05 -8.20 -12.51
N TYR A 108 -6.97 -7.58 -11.33
CA TYR A 108 -6.11 -8.07 -10.24
C TYR A 108 -6.72 -9.29 -9.53
N VAL A 109 -8.03 -9.28 -9.31
CA VAL A 109 -8.76 -10.41 -8.72
C VAL A 109 -8.66 -11.64 -9.63
N GLU A 110 -8.82 -11.46 -10.94
CA GLU A 110 -8.82 -12.54 -11.93
C GLU A 110 -7.43 -13.18 -12.12
N HIS A 111 -6.37 -12.51 -11.68
CA HIS A 111 -5.00 -13.04 -11.69
C HIS A 111 -4.60 -13.70 -10.35
N THR A 112 -5.56 -14.28 -9.64
CA THR A 112 -5.32 -14.96 -8.36
C THR A 112 -5.77 -16.41 -8.41
N ASN A 113 -5.09 -17.26 -7.62
CA ASN A 113 -5.46 -18.68 -7.52
C ASN A 113 -6.88 -18.86 -6.96
N ALA A 114 -7.31 -18.00 -6.03
CA ALA A 114 -8.68 -18.04 -5.49
C ALA A 114 -9.74 -17.82 -6.59
N TRP A 115 -9.46 -16.93 -7.55
CA TRP A 115 -10.34 -16.78 -8.71
C TRP A 115 -10.29 -17.99 -9.64
N GLU A 116 -9.10 -18.56 -9.90
CA GLU A 116 -8.97 -19.75 -10.76
C GLU A 116 -9.84 -20.92 -10.29
N GLU A 117 -10.04 -21.09 -8.98
CA GLU A 117 -10.91 -22.12 -8.41
C GLU A 117 -12.41 -21.85 -8.65
N LEU A 118 -12.84 -20.59 -8.61
CA LEU A 118 -14.25 -20.19 -8.79
C LEU A 118 -14.64 -19.97 -10.26
N GLN A 119 -13.66 -19.67 -11.12
CA GLN A 119 -13.87 -19.30 -12.52
C GLN A 119 -14.65 -20.36 -13.34
N PRO A 120 -14.44 -21.68 -13.19
CA PRO A 120 -15.17 -22.69 -13.96
C PRO A 120 -16.69 -22.68 -13.71
N GLU A 121 -17.12 -22.33 -12.50
CA GLU A 121 -18.55 -22.33 -12.10
C GLU A 121 -19.23 -20.98 -12.35
N HIS A 122 -18.45 -19.89 -12.26
CA HIS A 122 -19.00 -18.54 -12.24
C HIS A 122 -18.69 -17.72 -13.51
N GLY A 123 -17.66 -18.08 -14.27
CA GLY A 123 -17.28 -17.48 -15.55
C GLY A 123 -16.53 -16.14 -15.43
N SER A 124 -17.09 -15.13 -14.76
CA SER A 124 -16.46 -13.81 -14.57
C SER A 124 -16.75 -13.23 -13.19
N VAL A 125 -15.91 -12.30 -12.72
CA VAL A 125 -16.11 -11.61 -11.43
C VAL A 125 -17.44 -10.85 -11.42
N GLU A 126 -17.86 -10.27 -12.55
CA GLU A 126 -19.18 -9.64 -12.71
C GLU A 126 -20.32 -10.63 -12.43
N ALA A 127 -20.27 -11.80 -13.08
CA ALA A 127 -21.30 -12.82 -12.95
C ALA A 127 -21.35 -13.42 -11.53
N LEU A 128 -20.18 -13.60 -10.89
CA LEU A 128 -20.10 -14.01 -9.49
C LEU A 128 -20.75 -12.94 -8.59
N ALA A 129 -20.36 -11.68 -8.75
CA ALA A 129 -20.87 -10.57 -7.94
C ALA A 129 -22.38 -10.34 -8.08
N GLU A 130 -22.98 -10.69 -9.23
CA GLU A 130 -24.43 -10.63 -9.44
C GLU A 130 -25.19 -11.78 -8.81
N ARG A 131 -24.64 -13.00 -8.87
CA ARG A 131 -25.37 -14.23 -8.52
C ARG A 131 -25.12 -14.67 -7.08
N ARG A 132 -23.89 -14.54 -6.61
CA ARG A 132 -23.36 -15.03 -5.34
C ARG A 132 -22.37 -14.01 -4.73
N PRO A 133 -22.81 -12.77 -4.46
CA PRO A 133 -21.92 -11.71 -3.97
C PRO A 133 -21.17 -12.06 -2.68
N GLU A 134 -21.70 -12.96 -1.86
CA GLU A 134 -21.02 -13.43 -0.65
C GLU A 134 -19.70 -14.16 -0.92
N LEU A 135 -19.55 -14.80 -2.09
CA LEU A 135 -18.31 -15.46 -2.49
C LEU A 135 -17.19 -14.46 -2.82
N LEU A 136 -17.52 -13.17 -3.00
CA LEU A 136 -16.49 -12.13 -3.11
C LEU A 136 -15.63 -12.06 -1.84
N LEU A 137 -16.16 -12.45 -0.68
CA LEU A 137 -15.42 -12.42 0.59
C LEU A 137 -14.30 -13.46 0.67
N GLU A 138 -14.28 -14.43 -0.25
CA GLU A 138 -13.26 -15.47 -0.37
C GLU A 138 -12.13 -15.08 -1.33
N LEU A 139 -12.28 -13.94 -2.01
CA LEU A 139 -11.31 -13.45 -2.99
C LEU A 139 -10.40 -12.38 -2.37
N TYR A 140 -9.22 -12.24 -2.96
CA TYR A 140 -8.21 -11.26 -2.59
C TYR A 140 -7.56 -10.68 -3.84
N PHE A 141 -6.79 -9.61 -3.68
CA PHE A 141 -5.92 -9.09 -4.73
C PHE A 141 -4.73 -8.33 -4.14
N GLU A 142 -3.71 -8.05 -4.95
CA GLU A 142 -2.52 -7.28 -4.57
C GLU A 142 -2.90 -5.90 -4.00
N VAL A 143 -2.57 -5.65 -2.74
CA VAL A 143 -3.02 -4.45 -2.02
C VAL A 143 -2.52 -3.16 -2.66
N TYR A 144 -1.33 -3.17 -3.29
CA TYR A 144 -0.77 -1.97 -3.91
C TYR A 144 -1.71 -1.37 -4.96
N ALA A 145 -2.52 -2.20 -5.65
CA ALA A 145 -3.47 -1.72 -6.64
C ALA A 145 -4.51 -0.77 -6.04
N LEU A 146 -4.97 -1.07 -4.82
CA LEU A 146 -5.87 -0.20 -4.06
C LEU A 146 -5.15 1.07 -3.59
N LEU A 147 -3.92 0.92 -3.08
CA LEU A 147 -3.17 2.00 -2.44
C LEU A 147 -2.53 2.97 -3.45
N ASP A 148 -2.44 2.59 -4.72
CA ASP A 148 -2.01 3.46 -5.82
C ASP A 148 -3.18 4.30 -6.39
N ASP A 149 -4.43 3.91 -6.13
CA ASP A 149 -5.62 4.62 -6.59
C ASP A 149 -5.99 5.78 -5.66
N ALA A 150 -5.93 7.02 -6.17
CA ALA A 150 -6.14 8.22 -5.37
C ALA A 150 -7.57 8.35 -4.81
N ASP A 151 -8.59 7.89 -5.54
CA ASP A 151 -9.98 7.96 -5.08
C ASP A 151 -10.22 6.96 -3.94
N GLU A 152 -9.64 5.76 -4.02
CA GLU A 152 -9.77 4.77 -2.95
C GLU A 152 -8.96 5.15 -1.72
N VAL A 153 -7.75 5.69 -1.88
CA VAL A 153 -7.00 6.23 -0.73
C VAL A 153 -7.78 7.37 -0.06
N ALA A 154 -8.40 8.27 -0.83
CA ALA A 154 -9.25 9.31 -0.26
C ALA A 154 -10.43 8.74 0.55
N ARG A 155 -11.03 7.63 0.12
CA ARG A 155 -12.09 6.93 0.87
C ARG A 155 -11.57 6.28 2.15
N LEU A 156 -10.41 5.61 2.10
CA LEU A 156 -9.77 5.04 3.28
C LEU A 156 -9.46 6.13 4.33
N ARG A 157 -8.95 7.28 3.89
CA ARG A 157 -8.74 8.46 4.74
C ARG A 157 -10.03 8.96 5.37
N ALA A 158 -11.10 9.06 4.60
CA ALA A 158 -12.41 9.48 5.11
C ALA A 158 -12.99 8.50 6.13
N ALA A 159 -12.64 7.21 6.04
CA ALA A 159 -12.96 6.18 7.02
C ALA A 159 -12.04 6.19 8.26
N GLY A 160 -11.06 7.09 8.32
CA GLY A 160 -10.17 7.28 9.47
C GLY A 160 -8.87 6.49 9.43
N PHE A 161 -8.55 5.82 8.32
CA PHE A 161 -7.25 5.19 8.13
C PHE A 161 -6.20 6.22 7.70
N ASP A 162 -4.97 6.03 8.14
CA ASP A 162 -3.86 6.94 7.85
C ASP A 162 -2.72 6.28 7.07
N GLY A 163 -2.80 4.97 6.82
CA GLY A 163 -1.82 4.29 5.98
C GLY A 163 -2.10 2.80 5.83
N ALA A 164 -1.07 2.06 5.41
CA ALA A 164 -1.06 0.60 5.39
C ALA A 164 0.37 0.08 5.59
N ILE A 165 0.47 -1.13 6.14
CA ILE A 165 1.70 -1.90 6.29
C ILE A 165 1.40 -3.28 5.73
N HIS A 166 2.09 -3.65 4.65
CA HIS A 166 1.82 -4.88 3.91
C HIS A 166 3.11 -5.52 3.40
N GLY A 167 3.06 -6.77 2.95
CA GLY A 167 4.17 -7.39 2.22
C GLY A 167 4.38 -6.73 0.85
N GLY A 168 5.62 -6.63 0.41
CA GLY A 168 6.00 -6.15 -0.91
C GLY A 168 5.68 -7.17 -2.01
N SER A 169 5.65 -6.71 -3.25
CA SER A 169 5.29 -7.51 -4.43
C SER A 169 6.30 -7.31 -5.57
N GLY A 170 6.54 -8.36 -6.36
CA GLY A 170 7.50 -8.28 -7.47
C GLY A 170 8.93 -8.01 -6.99
N ALA A 171 9.45 -6.79 -7.20
CA ALA A 171 10.85 -6.44 -6.96
C ALA A 171 11.21 -6.32 -5.47
N ASN A 172 10.25 -6.00 -4.61
CA ASN A 172 10.39 -5.96 -3.15
C ASN A 172 9.65 -7.12 -2.46
N ALA A 173 9.40 -8.22 -3.18
CA ALA A 173 8.78 -9.40 -2.58
C ALA A 173 9.57 -9.89 -1.35
N MET A 174 8.86 -10.35 -0.32
CA MET A 174 9.41 -10.77 0.99
C MET A 174 9.88 -9.65 1.91
N GLU A 175 9.71 -8.37 1.53
CA GLU A 175 10.03 -7.23 2.37
C GLU A 175 8.76 -6.48 2.77
N ALA A 176 8.79 -5.76 3.90
CA ALA A 176 7.67 -4.92 4.31
C ALA A 176 7.61 -3.63 3.45
N GLU A 177 6.41 -3.27 3.03
CA GLU A 177 6.09 -2.00 2.40
C GLU A 177 5.15 -1.17 3.29
N TYR A 178 5.44 0.12 3.36
CA TYR A 178 4.71 1.08 4.18
C TYR A 178 4.13 2.16 3.29
N ARG A 179 2.80 2.36 3.37
CA ARG A 179 2.07 3.41 2.65
C ARG A 179 1.53 4.43 3.62
N VAL A 180 1.86 5.71 3.42
CA VAL A 180 1.22 6.82 4.15
C VAL A 180 0.24 7.57 3.25
N PHE A 181 -0.81 8.11 3.84
CA PHE A 181 -1.88 8.81 3.13
C PHE A 181 -1.76 10.33 3.21
N SER A 182 -0.81 10.86 4.00
CA SER A 182 -0.49 12.27 4.11
C SER A 182 1.02 12.51 4.27
N PRO A 183 1.58 13.55 3.64
CA PRO A 183 2.97 13.97 3.88
C PRO A 183 3.28 14.29 5.35
N ASP A 184 2.31 14.79 6.13
CA ASP A 184 2.55 15.15 7.55
C ASP A 184 2.93 13.95 8.44
N GLN A 185 2.75 12.73 7.93
CA GLN A 185 3.13 11.47 8.59
C GLN A 185 4.60 11.10 8.40
N VAL A 186 5.38 11.92 7.70
CA VAL A 186 6.76 11.59 7.35
C VAL A 186 7.68 12.67 7.90
N ARG A 187 8.75 12.25 8.56
CA ARG A 187 9.84 13.15 8.98
C ARG A 187 11.17 12.54 8.60
N SER A 188 12.14 13.40 8.27
CA SER A 188 13.51 12.93 8.08
C SER A 188 14.04 12.37 9.40
N VAL A 189 14.87 11.33 9.32
CA VAL A 189 15.63 10.85 10.50
C VAL A 189 16.59 11.90 11.07
N TRP A 190 16.88 12.96 10.30
CA TRP A 190 17.72 14.08 10.71
C TRP A 190 16.92 15.27 11.25
N ASP A 191 15.60 15.13 11.42
CA ASP A 191 14.76 16.17 12.01
C ASP A 191 15.14 16.37 13.50
N LEU A 192 15.78 17.50 13.79
CA LEU A 192 16.31 17.82 15.12
C LEU A 192 15.19 18.00 16.16
N ASP A 193 13.95 18.24 15.73
CA ASP A 193 12.78 18.35 16.62
C ASP A 193 12.37 16.99 17.22
N LEU A 194 12.93 15.87 16.72
CA LEU A 194 12.76 14.52 17.27
C LEU A 194 13.82 14.13 18.31
N ILE A 195 14.88 14.93 18.47
CA ILE A 195 16.04 14.64 19.34
C ILE A 195 15.95 15.43 20.68
N GLY A 196 14.72 15.76 21.11
CA GLY A 196 14.43 16.50 22.33
C GLY A 196 14.26 15.64 23.57
#